data_AF-B6K6T1-F1
#
_entry.id   AF-B6K6T1-F1
#
_cell.length_a   1.000
_cell.length_b   1.000
_cell.length_c   1.000
_cell.angle_alpha   90.00
_cell.angle_beta   90.00
_cell.angle_gamma   90.00
#
_symmetry.space_group_name_H-M   'P 1'
#
loop_
_entity.id
_entity.type
_entity.pdbx_description
1 polymer ?
#
loop_
_entity_poly.entity_id
_entity_poly.type
_entity_poly.pdbx_seq_one_letter_code
_entity_poly.pdbx_strand_id
1 'polypeptide(L)'
;MIEKLSERQLTNLREFLDNEFSTISQRYQKKFQPDGFQTLNDLIDASKSYIEVISGIPLPRYTYLALNYLLKYLDFFVDAIVTFPASPKPMFSFLKQLDELFQQAVIRGNMSVTEGVRVKSLTESCRMVVLSKMERTGGYEKECTEVFEATLQELNI
;
A
#
# COMPACT_ATOMS: atom_id res chain seq x y z
N MET A 1 -16.33 8.92 -20.34
CA MET A 1 -15.17 8.92 -21.26
C MET A 1 -13.93 8.80 -20.38
N ILE A 2 -13.14 7.73 -20.49
CA ILE A 2 -11.96 7.53 -19.62
C ILE A 2 -10.86 8.44 -20.14
N GLU A 3 -10.48 9.44 -19.35
CA GLU A 3 -9.54 10.48 -19.75
C GLU A 3 -8.17 9.86 -20.08
N LYS A 4 -7.71 10.08 -21.30
CA LYS A 4 -6.40 9.60 -21.75
C LYS A 4 -5.37 10.65 -21.37
N LEU A 5 -4.44 10.27 -20.50
CA LEU A 5 -3.28 11.09 -20.20
C LEU A 5 -2.39 11.21 -21.45
N SER A 6 -1.89 12.41 -21.71
CA SER A 6 -0.84 12.64 -22.69
C SER A 6 0.46 11.96 -22.26
N GLU A 7 1.35 11.67 -23.22
CA GLU A 7 2.67 11.09 -22.92
C GLU A 7 3.45 11.94 -21.91
N ARG A 8 3.38 13.27 -22.02
CA ARG A 8 4.01 14.18 -21.06
C ARG A 8 3.42 14.03 -19.66
N GLN A 9 2.09 13.91 -19.53
CA GLN A 9 1.45 13.68 -18.23
C GLN A 9 1.85 12.32 -17.64
N LEU A 10 1.97 11.28 -18.46
CA LEU A 10 2.43 9.96 -18.01
C LEU A 10 3.88 9.95 -17.54
N THR A 11 4.77 10.64 -18.25
CA THR A 11 6.16 10.81 -17.84
C THR A 11 6.24 11.56 -16.51
N ASN A 12 5.56 12.70 -16.40
CA ASN A 12 5.54 13.49 -15.16
C ASN A 12 4.97 12.69 -13.98
N LEU A 13 3.92 11.89 -14.21
CA LEU A 13 3.32 11.04 -13.19
C LEU A 13 4.31 9.99 -12.68
N ARG A 14 5.03 9.32 -13.59
CA ARG A 14 6.07 8.34 -13.22
C ARG A 14 7.20 8.99 -12.44
N GLU A 15 7.73 10.10 -12.95
CA GLU A 15 8.79 10.85 -12.28
C GLU A 15 8.37 11.30 -10.88
N PHE A 16 7.14 11.80 -10.72
CA PHE A 16 6.60 12.16 -9.42
C PHE A 16 6.58 10.95 -8.48
N LEU A 17 5.97 9.84 -8.89
CA LEU A 17 5.85 8.65 -8.05
C LEU A 17 7.23 8.06 -7.69
N ASP A 18 8.17 8.02 -8.62
CA ASP A 18 9.52 7.55 -8.34
C ASP A 18 10.30 8.47 -7.40
N ASN A 19 10.15 9.80 -7.55
CA ASN A 19 10.77 10.77 -6.66
C ASN A 19 10.17 10.72 -5.24
N GLU A 20 8.85 10.64 -5.11
CA GLU A 20 8.17 10.50 -3.82
C GLU A 20 8.57 9.21 -3.12
N PHE A 21 8.53 8.08 -3.83
CA PHE A 21 8.95 6.80 -3.27
C PHE A 21 10.43 6.80 -2.86
N SER A 22 11.30 7.40 -3.67
CA SER A 22 12.73 7.56 -3.35
C SER A 22 12.92 8.39 -2.08
N THR A 23 12.19 9.49 -1.94
CA THR A 23 12.22 10.35 -0.76
C THR A 23 11.77 9.60 0.50
N ILE A 24 10.66 8.87 0.42
CA ILE A 24 10.15 8.03 1.52
C ILE A 24 11.18 6.95 1.88
N SER A 25 11.70 6.23 0.88
CA SER A 25 12.67 5.15 1.08
C SER A 25 13.97 5.65 1.73
N GLN A 26 14.51 6.78 1.28
CA GLN A 26 15.71 7.38 1.86
C GLN A 26 15.51 7.81 3.32
N ARG A 27 14.36 8.40 3.64
CA ARG A 27 14.01 8.76 5.03
C ARG A 27 13.80 7.52 5.90
N TYR A 28 13.25 6.45 5.34
CA TYR A 28 13.14 5.15 6.03
C TYR A 28 14.50 4.51 6.30
N GLN A 29 15.49 4.66 5.42
CA GLN A 29 16.85 4.18 5.73
C GLN A 29 17.45 4.89 6.95
N LYS A 30 17.06 6.14 7.19
CA LYS A 30 17.42 6.93 8.38
C LYS A 30 16.48 6.71 9.57
N LYS A 31 15.58 5.72 9.56
CA LYS A 31 14.67 5.44 10.68
C LYS A 31 15.39 5.44 12.03
N PHE A 32 14.76 6.04 13.05
CA PHE A 32 15.31 6.22 14.39
C PHE A 32 16.58 7.10 14.48
N GLN A 33 16.97 7.75 13.40
CA GLN A 33 18.01 8.78 13.37
C GLN A 33 17.37 10.16 13.13
N PRO A 34 18.11 11.26 13.37
CA PRO A 34 17.72 12.59 12.90
C PRO A 34 17.34 12.57 11.42
N ASP A 35 16.30 13.33 11.05
CA ASP A 35 15.70 13.42 9.71
C ASP A 35 15.00 12.14 9.17
N GLY A 36 15.07 11.02 9.89
CA GLY A 36 14.33 9.81 9.58
C GLY A 36 12.95 9.76 10.21
N PHE A 37 12.19 8.71 9.85
CA PHE A 37 10.93 8.41 10.51
C PHE A 37 11.18 7.89 11.93
N GLN A 38 10.44 8.41 12.91
CA GLN A 38 10.54 7.99 14.31
C GLN A 38 9.46 6.98 14.66
N THR A 39 8.29 7.12 14.03
CA THR A 39 7.15 6.22 14.20
C THR A 39 6.66 5.68 12.85
N LEU A 40 5.90 4.59 12.89
CA LEU A 40 5.17 4.10 11.72
C LEU A 40 4.16 5.14 11.22
N ASN A 41 3.57 5.92 12.12
CA ASN A 41 2.63 6.98 11.77
C ASN A 41 3.31 8.07 10.92
N ASP A 42 4.54 8.47 11.25
CA ASP A 42 5.29 9.46 10.47
C ASP A 42 5.51 9.00 9.01
N LEU A 43 5.81 7.71 8.84
CA LEU A 43 5.99 7.09 7.52
C LEU A 43 4.67 7.04 6.76
N ILE A 44 3.59 6.61 7.41
CA ILE A 44 2.24 6.58 6.82
C ILE A 44 1.83 7.98 6.38
N ASP A 45 2.01 8.99 7.24
CA ASP A 45 1.69 10.38 6.94
C ASP A 45 2.48 10.90 5.74
N ALA A 46 3.78 10.61 5.66
CA ALA A 46 4.60 10.97 4.52
C ALA A 46 4.22 10.23 3.22
N SER A 47 3.53 9.10 3.32
CA SER A 47 3.13 8.28 2.17
C SER A 47 1.76 8.66 1.61
N LYS A 48 1.00 9.52 2.29
CA LYS A 48 -0.36 9.93 1.88
C LYS A 48 -0.40 10.49 0.47
N SER A 49 0.49 11.42 0.12
CA SER A 49 0.52 12.03 -1.22
C SER A 49 0.83 11.02 -2.32
N TYR A 50 1.75 10.08 -2.05
CA TYR A 50 2.07 8.99 -2.97
C TYR A 50 0.84 8.10 -3.23
N ILE A 51 0.15 7.70 -2.16
CA ILE A 51 -1.07 6.87 -2.24
C ILE A 51 -2.24 7.60 -2.89
N GLU A 52 -2.42 8.89 -2.59
CA GLU A 52 -3.46 9.74 -3.17
C GLU A 52 -3.27 9.85 -4.69
N VAL A 53 -2.04 10.06 -5.16
CA VAL A 53 -1.76 10.12 -6.61
C VAL A 53 -2.03 8.77 -7.28
N ILE A 54 -1.68 7.65 -6.66
CA ILE A 54 -2.02 6.32 -7.19
C ILE A 54 -3.54 6.14 -7.27
N SER A 55 -4.30 6.57 -6.26
CA SER A 55 -5.75 6.48 -6.24
C SER A 55 -6.43 7.26 -7.37
N GLY A 56 -5.79 8.32 -7.85
CA GLY A 56 -6.25 9.14 -8.97
C GLY A 56 -5.92 8.56 -10.35
N ILE A 57 -5.16 7.46 -10.46
CA ILE A 57 -4.77 6.89 -11.76
C ILE A 57 -6.00 6.32 -12.47
N PRO A 58 -6.27 6.72 -13.74
CA PRO A 58 -7.47 6.26 -14.45
C PRO A 58 -7.44 4.76 -14.79
N LEU A 59 -8.34 4.00 -14.18
CA LEU A 59 -8.61 2.59 -14.51
C LEU A 59 -9.71 2.45 -15.58
N PRO A 60 -9.70 1.39 -16.42
CA PRO A 60 -8.70 0.31 -16.49
C PRO A 60 -7.48 0.64 -17.34
N ARG A 61 -7.45 1.82 -17.99
CA ARG A 61 -6.43 2.16 -19.00
C ARG A 61 -5.00 2.08 -18.46
N TYR A 62 -4.80 2.47 -17.21
CA TYR A 62 -3.48 2.52 -16.57
C TYR A 62 -3.38 1.57 -15.36
N THR A 63 -4.13 0.45 -15.37
CA THR A 63 -4.10 -0.57 -14.31
C THR A 63 -2.69 -1.08 -14.03
N TYR A 64 -1.93 -1.45 -15.07
CA TYR A 64 -0.54 -1.90 -14.91
C TYR A 64 0.33 -0.86 -14.20
N LEU A 65 0.17 0.43 -14.53
CA LEU A 65 0.92 1.51 -13.88
C LEU A 65 0.57 1.59 -12.39
N ALA A 66 -0.72 1.68 -12.07
CA ALA A 66 -1.20 1.77 -10.69
C ALA A 66 -0.74 0.56 -9.85
N LEU A 67 -0.88 -0.65 -10.39
CA LEU A 67 -0.49 -1.88 -9.70
C LEU A 67 1.01 -1.96 -9.43
N ASN A 68 1.87 -1.59 -10.39
CA ASN A 68 3.31 -1.67 -10.14
C ASN A 68 3.75 -0.75 -9.01
N TYR A 69 3.23 0.48 -8.96
CA TYR A 69 3.57 1.42 -7.88
C TYR A 69 2.93 1.03 -6.54
N LEU A 70 1.70 0.48 -6.56
CA LEU A 70 1.02 0.02 -5.34
C LEU A 70 1.70 -1.24 -4.76
N LEU A 71 2.07 -2.21 -5.60
CA LEU A 71 2.79 -3.42 -5.17
C LEU A 71 4.19 -3.11 -4.66
N LYS A 72 4.93 -2.22 -5.35
CA LYS A 72 6.25 -1.74 -4.90
C LYS A 72 6.17 -1.11 -3.51
N TYR A 73 5.12 -0.33 -3.27
CA TYR A 73 4.93 0.29 -1.97
C TYR A 73 4.44 -0.69 -0.90
N LEU A 74 3.55 -1.62 -1.24
CA LEU A 74 3.09 -2.64 -0.30
C LEU A 74 4.26 -3.48 0.21
N ASP A 75 5.14 -3.93 -0.68
CA ASP A 75 6.36 -4.67 -0.34
C ASP A 75 7.24 -3.89 0.66
N PHE A 76 7.50 -2.62 0.36
CA PHE A 76 8.19 -1.70 1.28
C PHE A 76 7.45 -1.52 2.62
N PHE A 77 6.12 -1.46 2.60
CA PHE A 77 5.32 -1.25 3.80
C PHE A 77 5.33 -2.46 4.74
N VAL A 78 5.41 -3.68 4.19
CA VAL A 78 5.59 -4.90 5.00
C VAL A 78 6.86 -4.80 5.84
N ASP A 79 7.99 -4.42 5.24
CA ASP A 79 9.25 -4.23 5.95
C ASP A 79 9.15 -3.14 7.04
N ALA A 80 8.41 -2.06 6.73
CA ALA A 80 8.19 -0.98 7.68
C ALA A 80 7.37 -1.44 8.91
N ILE A 81 6.30 -2.23 8.72
CA ILE A 81 5.50 -2.78 9.82
C ILE A 81 6.36 -3.65 10.73
N VAL A 82 7.22 -4.48 10.16
CA VAL A 82 8.12 -5.34 10.95
C VAL A 82 9.07 -4.49 11.78
N THR A 83 9.58 -3.40 11.21
CA THR A 83 10.63 -2.60 11.82
C THR A 83 10.15 -1.65 12.92
N PHE A 84 9.07 -0.91 12.70
CA PHE A 84 8.60 0.08 13.67
C PHE A 84 7.82 -0.57 14.83
N PRO A 85 7.78 0.04 16.04
CA PRO A 85 6.87 -0.39 17.08
C PRO A 85 5.41 -0.42 16.59
N ALA A 86 4.59 -1.28 17.21
CA ALA A 86 3.18 -1.40 16.89
C ALA A 86 2.48 -0.03 16.99
N SER A 87 1.77 0.36 15.93
CA SER A 87 0.93 1.56 15.89
C SER A 87 -0.45 1.16 15.36
N PRO A 88 -1.30 0.53 16.20
CA PRO A 88 -2.47 -0.24 15.73
C PRO A 88 -3.44 0.59 14.88
N LYS A 89 -3.89 1.75 15.41
CA LYS A 89 -4.86 2.61 14.70
C LYS A 89 -4.34 3.08 13.33
N PRO A 90 -3.14 3.72 13.22
CA PRO A 90 -2.59 4.06 11.92
C PRO A 90 -2.41 2.86 10.99
N MET A 91 -1.93 1.73 11.52
CA MET A 91 -1.66 0.51 10.75
C MET A 91 -2.93 -0.07 10.13
N PHE A 92 -3.99 -0.29 10.92
CA PHE A 92 -5.26 -0.80 10.41
C PHE A 92 -5.92 0.17 9.45
N SER A 93 -5.93 1.47 9.77
CA SER A 93 -6.50 2.49 8.88
C SER A 93 -5.82 2.52 7.52
N PHE A 94 -4.50 2.39 7.51
CA PHE A 94 -3.72 2.46 6.28
C PHE A 94 -3.76 1.14 5.51
N LEU A 95 -3.76 -0.01 6.19
CA LEU A 95 -3.99 -1.32 5.57
C LEU A 95 -5.33 -1.35 4.84
N LYS A 96 -6.39 -0.85 5.48
CA LYS A 96 -7.72 -0.73 4.86
C LYS A 96 -7.68 0.13 3.59
N GLN A 97 -6.97 1.26 3.62
CA GLN A 97 -6.81 2.11 2.44
C GLN A 97 -6.10 1.38 1.29
N LEU A 98 -5.04 0.63 1.58
CA LEU A 98 -4.34 -0.18 0.59
C LEU A 98 -5.25 -1.27 0.02
N ASP A 99 -6.00 -1.97 0.88
CA ASP A 99 -6.97 -3.00 0.49
C ASP A 99 -8.04 -2.44 -0.45
N GLU A 100 -8.59 -1.27 -0.15
CA GLU A 100 -9.57 -0.59 -1.00
C GLU A 100 -8.98 -0.26 -2.39
N LEU A 101 -7.72 0.16 -2.47
CA LEU A 101 -7.05 0.45 -3.74
C LEU A 101 -6.78 -0.81 -4.56
N PHE A 102 -6.34 -1.90 -3.93
CA PHE A 102 -6.20 -3.18 -4.61
C PHE A 102 -7.55 -3.70 -5.10
N GLN A 103 -8.59 -3.61 -4.27
CA GLN A 103 -9.93 -4.01 -4.66
C GLN A 103 -10.46 -3.18 -5.84
N GLN A 104 -10.22 -1.87 -5.87
CA GLN A 104 -10.57 -1.03 -7.02
C GLN A 104 -9.81 -1.45 -8.29
N ALA A 105 -8.52 -1.78 -8.16
CA ALA A 105 -7.72 -2.27 -9.28
C ALA A 105 -8.19 -3.64 -9.80
N VAL A 106 -8.70 -4.52 -8.92
CA VAL A 106 -9.29 -5.81 -9.30
C VAL A 106 -10.64 -5.61 -9.99
N ILE A 107 -11.56 -4.82 -9.40
CA ILE A 107 -12.93 -4.66 -9.90
C ILE A 107 -12.99 -3.81 -11.18
N ARG A 108 -12.22 -2.73 -11.23
CA ARG A 108 -12.31 -1.71 -12.29
C ARG A 108 -11.13 -1.75 -13.25
N GLY A 109 -10.07 -2.47 -12.91
CA GLY A 109 -8.86 -2.55 -13.71
C GLY A 109 -8.93 -3.64 -14.77
N ASN A 110 -7.99 -3.56 -15.72
CA ASN A 110 -7.74 -4.64 -16.66
C ASN A 110 -6.46 -5.37 -16.22
N MET A 111 -6.61 -6.22 -15.21
CA MET A 111 -5.52 -6.96 -14.58
C MET A 111 -5.29 -8.30 -15.29
N SER A 112 -4.04 -8.66 -15.52
CA SER A 112 -3.68 -10.01 -15.97
C SER A 112 -3.73 -11.03 -14.83
N VAL A 113 -3.87 -12.31 -15.17
CA VAL A 113 -3.85 -13.41 -14.17
C VAL A 113 -2.58 -13.36 -13.31
N THR A 114 -1.43 -13.08 -13.92
CA THR A 114 -0.15 -12.98 -13.20
C THR A 114 -0.13 -11.81 -12.21
N GLU A 115 -0.66 -10.65 -12.59
CA GLU A 115 -0.81 -9.52 -11.67
C GLU A 115 -1.76 -9.87 -10.53
N GLY A 116 -2.84 -10.59 -10.82
CA GLY A 116 -3.80 -11.09 -9.83
C GLY A 116 -3.16 -11.94 -8.75
N VAL A 117 -2.38 -12.94 -9.15
CA VAL A 117 -1.64 -13.80 -8.22
C VAL A 117 -0.69 -12.98 -7.34
N ARG A 118 0.01 -11.99 -7.91
CA ARG A 118 0.94 -11.13 -7.17
C ARG A 118 0.21 -10.25 -6.15
N VAL A 119 -0.92 -9.65 -6.54
CA VAL A 119 -1.77 -8.84 -5.65
C VAL A 119 -2.28 -9.68 -4.49
N LYS A 120 -2.85 -10.85 -4.78
CA LYS A 120 -3.33 -11.78 -3.74
C LYS A 120 -2.22 -12.15 -2.76
N SER A 121 -1.09 -12.63 -3.27
CA SER A 121 0.03 -13.06 -2.44
C SER A 121 0.60 -11.95 -1.53
N LEU A 122 0.81 -10.74 -2.06
CA LEU A 122 1.39 -9.65 -1.28
C LEU A 122 0.39 -9.04 -0.28
N THR A 123 -0.89 -8.92 -0.65
CA THR A 123 -1.93 -8.41 0.28
C THR A 123 -2.13 -9.37 1.45
N GLU A 124 -2.21 -10.68 1.20
CA GLU A 124 -2.27 -11.72 2.24
C GLU A 124 -1.03 -11.66 3.15
N SER A 125 0.18 -11.58 2.56
CA SER A 125 1.42 -11.49 3.32
C SER A 125 1.44 -10.25 4.24
N CYS A 126 1.01 -9.10 3.72
CA CYS A 126 0.92 -7.87 4.51
C CYS A 126 -0.09 -8.00 5.67
N ARG A 127 -1.27 -8.56 5.42
CA ARG A 127 -2.29 -8.80 6.46
C ARG A 127 -1.75 -9.73 7.55
N MET A 128 -1.06 -10.81 7.18
CA MET A 128 -0.44 -11.73 8.14
C MET A 128 0.64 -11.06 8.99
N VAL A 129 1.43 -10.16 8.40
CA VAL A 129 2.44 -9.38 9.13
C VAL A 129 1.78 -8.42 10.13
N VAL A 130 0.67 -7.77 9.73
CA VAL A 130 -0.12 -6.95 10.66
C VAL A 130 -0.68 -7.80 11.81
N LEU A 131 -1.33 -8.92 11.52
CA LEU A 131 -1.89 -9.82 12.53
C LEU A 131 -0.81 -10.26 13.54
N SER A 132 0.33 -10.77 13.04
CA SER A 132 1.44 -11.21 13.89
C SER A 132 2.02 -10.09 14.76
N LYS A 133 2.04 -8.85 14.25
CA LYS A 133 2.48 -7.68 15.01
C LYS A 133 1.47 -7.34 16.12
N MET A 134 0.17 -7.39 15.81
CA MET A 134 -0.91 -6.96 16.71
C MET A 134 -1.22 -7.98 17.81
N GLU A 135 -1.05 -9.29 17.55
CA GLU A 135 -1.15 -10.35 18.57
C GLU A 135 -0.29 -10.07 19.81
N ARG A 136 0.85 -9.38 19.63
CA ARG A 136 1.77 -9.05 20.73
C ARG A 136 1.35 -7.81 21.54
N THR A 137 0.36 -7.05 21.04
CA THR A 137 -0.03 -5.75 21.61
C THR A 137 -1.29 -5.87 22.49
N GLY A 138 -2.21 -6.79 22.15
CA GLY A 138 -3.47 -7.02 22.87
C GLY A 138 -4.50 -5.89 22.72
N GLY A 139 -5.79 -6.18 22.90
CA GLY A 139 -6.87 -5.18 22.91
C GLY A 139 -7.35 -4.69 21.54
N TYR A 140 -6.99 -5.41 20.47
CA TYR A 140 -7.40 -5.14 19.08
C TYR A 140 -7.95 -6.41 18.41
N GLU A 141 -8.55 -7.30 19.20
CA GLU A 141 -9.03 -8.62 18.76
C GLU A 141 -10.09 -8.48 17.66
N LYS A 142 -10.91 -7.42 17.74
CA LYS A 142 -11.94 -7.13 16.73
C LYS A 142 -11.30 -6.73 15.41
N GLU A 143 -10.39 -5.77 15.40
CA GLU A 143 -9.69 -5.32 14.19
C GLU A 143 -8.86 -6.45 13.58
N CYS A 144 -8.21 -7.27 14.41
CA CYS A 144 -7.54 -8.49 13.95
C CYS A 144 -8.52 -9.46 13.30
N THR A 145 -9.72 -9.63 13.85
CA THR A 145 -10.77 -10.47 13.25
C THR A 145 -11.21 -9.91 11.90
N GLU A 146 -11.42 -8.60 11.79
CA GLU A 146 -11.78 -7.94 10.51
C GLU A 146 -10.69 -8.15 9.44
N VAL A 147 -9.41 -8.02 9.80
CA VAL A 147 -8.28 -8.28 8.89
C VAL A 147 -8.18 -9.76 8.53
N PHE A 148 -8.41 -10.66 9.49
CA PHE A 148 -8.42 -12.10 9.26
C PHE A 148 -9.56 -12.51 8.32
N GLU A 149 -10.77 -12.01 8.54
CA GLU A 149 -11.92 -12.21 7.65
C GLU A 149 -11.65 -11.68 6.25
N ALA A 150 -11.05 -10.49 6.13
CA ALA A 150 -10.62 -9.95 4.83
C ALA A 150 -9.56 -10.81 4.15
N THR A 151 -8.71 -11.50 4.92
CA THR A 151 -7.73 -12.47 4.40
C THR A 151 -8.41 -13.73 3.87
N LEU A 152 -9.48 -14.20 4.54
CA LEU A 152 -10.28 -15.35 4.10
C LEU A 152 -11.18 -15.00 2.92
N GLN A 153 -11.71 -13.78 2.88
CA GLN A 153 -12.43 -13.25 1.74
C GLN A 153 -11.41 -12.97 0.64
N GLU A 154 -11.19 -13.97 -0.21
CA GLU A 154 -10.29 -13.84 -1.34
C GLU A 154 -10.66 -12.58 -2.14
N LEU A 155 -9.65 -11.84 -2.60
CA LEU A 155 -9.88 -10.91 -3.70
C LEU A 155 -10.40 -11.78 -4.86
N ASN A 156 -11.65 -11.56 -5.26
CA ASN A 156 -12.27 -12.24 -6.41
C ASN A 156 -11.58 -11.76 -7.70
N ILE A 157 -10.38 -12.28 -7.96
CA ILE A 157 -9.51 -11.97 -9.11
C ILE A 157 -9.68 -13.01 -10.20
#